data_AF-A0A1B6HPJ6-F1
#
_entry.id   AF-A0A1B6HPJ6-F1
#
_cell.length_a   1.000
_cell.length_b   1.000
_cell.length_c   1.000
_cell.angle_alpha   90.00
_cell.angle_beta   90.00
_cell.angle_gamma   90.00
#
_symmetry.space_group_name_H-M   'P 1'
#
loop_
_entity.id
_entity.type
_entity.pdbx_description
1 polymer ?
#
loop_
_entity_poly.entity_id
_entity_poly.type
_entity_poly.pdbx_seq_one_letter_code
_entity_poly.pdbx_strand_id
1 'polypeptide(L)'
;MRFNWRLSCWISQFFTTGNVGQKEAQGRMQGLPPLPCPLRFRDVKGFEGRTNDVIYCLPETESPTSAVVYFPGDVQDYSESMEAHRDNKKYVQWSLDNIALLLKSYHPESHI
;
A
#
# COMPACT_ATOMS: atom_id res chain seq x y z
N MET A 1 16.59 1.00 34.06
CA MET A 1 16.86 2.12 33.13
C MET A 1 15.74 2.14 32.11
N ARG A 2 14.92 3.20 32.13
CA ARG A 2 13.74 3.37 31.26
C ARG A 2 14.19 4.02 29.95
N PHE A 3 13.98 3.37 28.82
CA PHE A 3 14.18 3.98 27.50
C PHE A 3 12.88 4.65 27.04
N ASN A 4 12.96 5.97 26.90
CA ASN A 4 11.89 6.85 26.43
C ASN A 4 11.75 6.73 24.92
N TRP A 5 10.54 6.39 24.46
CA TRP A 5 10.12 6.46 23.07
C TRP A 5 9.60 7.86 22.78
N ARG A 6 10.33 8.62 21.95
CA ARG A 6 9.80 9.84 21.34
C ARG A 6 10.65 10.20 20.14
N LEU A 7 10.10 9.99 18.95
CA LEU A 7 10.30 10.84 17.77
C LEU A 7 9.18 10.48 16.78
N SER A 8 8.05 11.18 16.97
CA SER A 8 6.92 11.22 16.05
C SER A 8 7.02 12.46 15.15
N CYS A 9 6.22 12.42 14.08
CA CYS A 9 5.59 13.57 13.43
C CYS A 9 6.41 14.35 12.40
N TRP A 10 6.53 13.80 11.20
CA TRP A 10 6.58 14.59 9.96
C TRP A 10 5.69 13.93 8.90
N ILE A 11 4.36 13.96 9.08
CA ILE A 11 3.31 13.97 8.03
C ILE A 11 2.05 14.45 8.77
N SER A 12 1.88 15.75 8.94
CA SER A 12 0.60 16.33 9.39
C SER A 12 0.62 17.81 9.11
N GLN A 13 0.37 18.18 7.85
CA GLN A 13 0.14 19.59 7.55
C GLN A 13 -0.57 19.84 6.22
N PHE A 14 -1.64 19.11 5.91
CA PHE A 14 -2.63 19.59 4.96
C PHE A 14 -4.02 19.15 5.44
N PHE A 15 -5.05 19.90 5.05
CA PHE A 15 -6.47 19.79 5.43
C PHE A 15 -6.91 20.68 6.60
N THR A 16 -7.18 21.94 6.26
CA THR A 16 -8.18 22.74 6.96
C THR A 16 -9.27 23.15 5.97
N THR A 17 -10.51 23.06 6.46
CA THR A 17 -11.77 23.64 5.94
C THR A 17 -12.63 22.75 5.04
N GLY A 18 -13.76 22.30 5.59
CA GLY A 18 -14.88 21.74 4.83
C GLY A 18 -15.89 21.01 5.72
N ASN A 19 -16.89 21.74 6.22
CA ASN A 19 -18.02 21.25 7.03
C ASN A 19 -18.97 20.32 6.26
N VAL A 20 -19.58 19.35 6.99
CA VAL A 20 -21.04 19.15 7.20
C VAL A 20 -21.34 17.65 7.44
N GLY A 21 -21.86 17.34 8.64
CA GLY A 21 -23.07 16.50 8.79
C GLY A 21 -22.95 14.98 8.96
N GLN A 22 -23.02 14.57 10.23
CA GLN A 22 -23.82 13.45 10.79
C GLN A 22 -23.28 12.00 10.93
N LYS A 23 -23.17 11.66 12.23
CA LYS A 23 -23.60 10.44 12.96
C LYS A 23 -22.54 9.38 13.27
N GLU A 24 -22.24 9.35 14.56
CA GLU A 24 -21.27 8.53 15.28
C GLU A 24 -21.63 7.04 15.26
N ALA A 25 -20.66 6.24 14.80
CA ALA A 25 -20.56 4.82 15.11
C ALA A 25 -19.09 4.51 15.39
N GLN A 26 -18.72 4.37 16.66
CA GLN A 26 -17.55 3.62 17.16
C GLN A 26 -16.20 3.84 16.41
N GLY A 27 -15.43 4.81 16.90
CA GLY A 27 -14.01 4.60 17.20
C GLY A 27 -13.04 4.18 16.09
N ARG A 28 -13.14 4.75 14.89
CA ARG A 28 -12.02 4.85 13.92
C ARG A 28 -12.09 6.26 13.34
N MET A 29 -10.97 6.87 12.98
CA MET A 29 -10.92 8.22 12.42
C MET A 29 -11.79 8.28 11.15
N GLN A 30 -13.03 8.75 11.25
CA GLN A 30 -14.00 8.81 10.16
C GLN A 30 -13.83 10.13 9.40
N GLY A 31 -13.58 10.03 8.10
CA GLY A 31 -13.56 11.19 7.21
C GLY A 31 -12.80 10.99 5.91
N LEU A 32 -11.84 10.05 5.88
CA LEU A 32 -11.17 9.66 4.64
C LEU A 32 -11.79 8.35 4.14
N PRO A 33 -12.14 8.23 2.84
CA PRO A 33 -12.51 6.93 2.28
C PRO A 33 -11.41 5.91 2.60
N PRO A 34 -11.77 4.63 2.77
CA PRO A 34 -10.77 3.58 2.95
C PRO A 34 -9.73 3.71 1.82
N LEU A 35 -8.46 3.72 2.20
CA LEU A 35 -7.38 3.88 1.23
C LEU A 35 -7.47 2.76 0.17
N PRO A 36 -7.23 3.08 -1.11
CA PRO A 36 -7.18 2.05 -2.14
C PRO A 36 -6.10 1.03 -1.80
N CYS A 37 -6.45 -0.25 -1.86
CA CYS A 37 -5.54 -1.37 -1.64
C CYS A 37 -5.46 -2.20 -2.94
N PRO A 38 -4.27 -2.40 -3.52
CA PRO A 38 -2.97 -1.96 -3.00
C PRO A 38 -2.68 -0.46 -3.23
N LEU A 39 -1.82 0.11 -2.40
CA LEU A 39 -1.29 1.46 -2.59
C LEU A 39 -0.14 1.44 -3.59
N ARG A 40 -0.14 2.37 -4.55
CA ARG A 40 0.94 2.50 -5.56
C ARG A 40 1.75 3.76 -5.29
N PHE A 41 3.03 3.61 -5.03
CA PHE A 41 4.00 4.69 -4.90
C PHE A 41 4.92 4.68 -6.11
N ARG A 42 5.06 5.82 -6.79
CA ARG A 42 5.97 5.96 -7.93
C ARG A 42 7.25 6.69 -7.52
N ASP A 43 8.33 6.41 -8.22
CA ASP A 43 9.61 7.11 -8.06
C ASP A 43 10.16 7.10 -6.63
N VAL A 44 9.92 6.02 -5.87
CA VAL A 44 10.43 5.86 -4.51
C VAL A 44 11.95 5.84 -4.55
N LYS A 45 12.56 6.83 -3.89
CA LYS A 45 14.02 7.01 -3.87
C LYS A 45 14.68 5.86 -3.11
N GLY A 46 15.63 5.21 -3.78
CA GLY A 46 16.47 4.15 -3.25
C GLY A 46 17.94 4.57 -3.16
N PHE A 47 18.82 3.56 -3.10
CA PHE A 47 20.28 3.76 -2.98
C PHE A 47 20.91 4.29 -4.27
N GLU A 48 21.89 5.20 -4.13
CA GLU A 48 22.67 5.78 -5.23
C GLU A 48 21.81 6.46 -6.32
N GLY A 49 20.76 7.18 -5.92
CA GLY A 49 19.93 7.94 -6.85
C GLY A 49 18.98 7.08 -7.70
N ARG A 50 18.95 5.76 -7.49
CA ARG A 50 17.98 4.87 -8.14
C ARG A 50 16.58 5.11 -7.59
N THR A 51 15.57 4.85 -8.41
CA THR A 51 14.16 4.88 -8.03
C THR A 51 13.49 3.56 -8.34
N ASN A 52 12.46 3.22 -7.59
CA ASN A 52 11.59 2.10 -7.88
C ASN A 52 10.13 2.51 -7.70
N ASP A 53 9.25 1.91 -8.47
CA ASP A 53 7.83 1.93 -8.16
C ASP A 53 7.53 0.82 -7.16
N VAL A 54 6.74 1.14 -6.14
CA VAL A 54 6.41 0.25 -5.02
C VAL A 54 4.91 0.09 -4.93
N ILE A 55 4.47 -1.16 -4.87
CA ILE A 55 3.09 -1.52 -4.57
C ILE A 55 3.09 -2.06 -3.14
N TYR A 56 2.20 -1.51 -2.32
CA TYR A 56 2.21 -1.74 -0.88
C TYR A 56 0.82 -2.11 -0.35
N CYS A 57 0.76 -3.14 0.46
CA CYS A 57 -0.43 -3.54 1.20
C CYS A 57 -0.23 -3.37 2.70
N LEU A 58 -1.17 -2.67 3.34
CA LEU A 58 -1.23 -2.58 4.79
C LEU A 58 -1.65 -3.94 5.39
N PRO A 59 -1.03 -4.36 6.51
CA PRO A 59 -1.46 -5.50 7.29
C PRO A 59 -2.82 -5.23 7.93
N GLU A 60 -3.51 -6.31 8.30
CA GLU A 60 -4.80 -6.23 8.99
C GLU A 60 -4.65 -6.07 10.52
N THR A 61 -3.43 -6.28 11.04
CA THR A 61 -3.10 -6.06 12.45
C THR A 61 -2.54 -4.65 12.69
N GLU A 62 -2.81 -4.11 13.88
CA GLU A 62 -2.30 -2.80 14.33
C GLU A 62 -0.81 -2.86 14.73
N SER A 63 -0.26 -4.07 14.95
CA SER A 63 1.14 -4.26 15.39
C SER A 63 1.87 -5.33 14.56
N PRO A 64 2.09 -5.09 13.26
CA PRO A 64 2.78 -6.03 12.37
C PRO A 64 4.25 -6.21 12.79
N THR A 65 4.76 -7.44 12.67
CA THR A 65 6.13 -7.79 13.06
C THR A 65 7.00 -8.28 11.90
N SER A 66 6.42 -8.43 10.71
CA SER A 66 7.07 -8.97 9.52
C SER A 66 6.71 -8.19 8.26
N ALA A 67 7.59 -8.30 7.26
CA ALA A 67 7.39 -7.75 5.92
C ALA A 67 7.75 -8.80 4.87
N VAL A 68 6.98 -8.86 3.79
CA VAL A 68 7.17 -9.75 2.65
C VAL A 68 7.52 -8.90 1.44
N VAL A 69 8.76 -8.98 0.96
CA VAL A 69 9.20 -8.24 -0.22
C VAL A 69 9.13 -9.15 -1.44
N TYR A 70 8.38 -8.75 -2.45
CA TYR A 70 8.23 -9.47 -3.71
C TYR A 70 8.88 -8.70 -4.86
N PHE A 71 9.73 -9.39 -5.63
CA PHE A 71 10.31 -8.85 -6.85
C PHE A 71 9.64 -9.53 -8.06
N PRO A 72 8.97 -8.76 -8.93
CA PRO A 72 8.24 -9.33 -10.05
C PRO A 72 9.17 -9.87 -11.14
N GLY A 73 8.60 -10.72 -12.00
CA GLY A 73 9.27 -11.22 -13.20
C GLY A 73 9.12 -10.29 -14.41
N ASP A 74 9.86 -10.60 -15.48
CA ASP A 74 9.98 -9.77 -16.70
C ASP A 74 8.67 -9.43 -17.42
N VAL A 75 7.66 -10.31 -17.35
CA VAL A 75 6.37 -10.14 -18.04
C VAL A 75 5.34 -9.37 -17.19
N GLN A 76 5.55 -9.26 -15.88
CA GLN A 76 4.56 -8.70 -14.96
C GLN A 76 4.57 -7.17 -14.98
N ASP A 77 3.37 -6.59 -15.06
CA ASP A 77 3.15 -5.14 -15.05
C ASP A 77 1.82 -4.84 -14.33
N TYR A 78 1.44 -3.57 -14.26
CA TYR A 78 0.13 -3.14 -13.80
C TYR A 78 -0.99 -3.77 -14.65
N SER A 79 -2.12 -4.03 -14.01
CA SER A 79 -3.24 -4.74 -14.63
C SER A 79 -3.69 -4.07 -15.93
N GLU A 80 -3.79 -2.74 -15.94
CA GLU A 80 -4.17 -1.96 -17.12
C GLU A 80 -3.18 -2.09 -18.31
N SER A 81 -1.88 -2.21 -18.03
CA SER A 81 -0.83 -2.35 -19.04
C SER A 81 -0.87 -3.75 -19.64
N MET A 82 -1.02 -4.76 -18.80
CA MET A 82 -1.12 -6.15 -19.23
C MET A 82 -2.39 -6.41 -20.05
N GLU A 83 -3.52 -5.81 -19.69
CA GLU A 83 -4.79 -5.93 -20.43
C GLU A 83 -4.72 -5.33 -21.84
N ALA A 84 -4.00 -4.22 -22.00
CA ALA A 84 -3.80 -3.57 -23.28
C ALA A 84 -2.87 -4.38 -24.22
N HIS A 85 -2.02 -5.24 -23.68
CA HIS A 85 -1.04 -6.02 -24.46
C HIS A 85 -1.66 -7.32 -25.02
N ARG A 86 -1.54 -7.53 -26.34
CA ARG A 86 -2.14 -8.68 -27.05
C ARG A 86 -1.78 -10.03 -26.42
N ASP A 87 -0.53 -10.20 -26.03
CA ASP A 87 0.01 -11.47 -25.55
C ASP A 87 0.01 -11.60 -24.02
N ASN A 88 0.03 -10.48 -23.29
CA ASN A 88 0.16 -10.48 -21.82
C ASN A 88 -1.20 -10.50 -21.13
N LYS A 89 -2.28 -10.13 -21.85
CA LYS A 89 -3.65 -10.15 -21.31
C LYS A 89 -4.07 -11.49 -20.71
N LYS A 90 -3.51 -12.61 -21.23
CA LYS A 90 -3.78 -13.95 -20.71
C LYS A 90 -3.17 -14.21 -19.32
N TYR A 91 -2.28 -13.34 -18.87
CA TYR A 91 -1.59 -13.41 -17.58
C TYR A 91 -2.00 -12.29 -16.63
N VAL A 92 -3.07 -11.53 -16.91
CA VAL A 92 -3.52 -10.41 -16.06
C VAL A 92 -3.81 -10.85 -14.63
N GLN A 93 -4.25 -12.10 -14.40
CA GLN A 93 -4.41 -12.66 -13.06
C GLN A 93 -3.10 -12.68 -12.23
N TRP A 94 -1.95 -12.59 -12.90
CA TRP A 94 -0.61 -12.52 -12.31
C TRP A 94 0.00 -11.12 -12.41
N SER A 95 -0.82 -10.09 -12.65
CA SER A 95 -0.40 -8.68 -12.61
C SER A 95 0.11 -8.29 -11.22
N LEU A 96 0.84 -7.19 -11.15
CA LEU A 96 1.44 -6.73 -9.90
C LEU A 96 0.38 -6.44 -8.82
N ASP A 97 -0.77 -5.89 -9.21
CA ASP A 97 -1.86 -5.61 -8.26
C ASP A 97 -2.47 -6.90 -7.70
N ASN A 98 -2.71 -7.87 -8.58
CA ASN A 98 -3.32 -9.15 -8.21
C ASN A 98 -2.38 -9.97 -7.33
N ILE A 99 -1.08 -9.97 -7.63
CA ILE A 99 -0.07 -10.59 -6.78
C ILE A 99 0.00 -9.92 -5.41
N ALA A 100 -0.04 -8.59 -5.33
CA ALA A 100 -0.02 -7.88 -4.04
C ALA A 100 -1.22 -8.26 -3.16
N LEU A 101 -2.41 -8.41 -3.75
CA LEU A 101 -3.60 -8.89 -3.04
C LEU A 101 -3.49 -10.37 -2.65
N LEU A 102 -2.95 -11.21 -3.54
CA LEU A 102 -2.71 -12.62 -3.26
C LEU A 102 -1.73 -12.81 -2.08
N LEU A 103 -0.61 -12.09 -2.08
CA LEU A 103 0.37 -12.12 -1.01
C LEU A 103 -0.22 -11.63 0.32
N LYS A 104 -1.03 -10.57 0.28
CA LYS A 104 -1.77 -10.11 1.46
C LYS A 104 -2.68 -11.20 2.02
N SER A 105 -3.38 -11.95 1.16
CA SER A 105 -4.28 -13.03 1.60
C SER A 105 -3.54 -14.18 2.30
N TYR A 106 -2.28 -14.45 1.92
CA TYR A 106 -1.45 -15.46 2.57
C TYR A 106 -0.74 -14.95 3.83
N HIS A 107 -0.48 -13.64 3.91
CA HIS A 107 0.25 -13.02 5.00
C HIS A 107 -0.51 -11.81 5.59
N PRO A 108 -1.72 -11.99 6.14
CA PRO A 108 -2.59 -10.89 6.56
C PRO A 108 -1.98 -10.01 7.67
N GLU A 109 -1.05 -10.57 8.44
CA GLU A 109 -0.38 -9.87 9.55
C GLU A 109 0.93 -9.18 9.16
N SER A 110 1.36 -9.31 7.89
CA SER A 110 2.63 -8.75 7.41
C SER A 110 2.39 -7.54 6.50
N HIS A 111 3.37 -6.64 6.48
CA HIS A 111 3.51 -5.70 5.38
C HIS A 111 3.85 -6.45 4.10
N ILE A 112 3.19 -6.13 2.98
CA ILE A 112 3.57 -6.62 1.66
C ILE A 112 4.06 -5.44 0.85
#